data_AF-A0A7Y4WLC0-F1
#
_entry.id   AF-A0A7Y4WLC0-F1
#
_cell.length_a   1.000
_cell.length_b   1.000
_cell.length_c   1.000
_cell.angle_alpha   90.00
_cell.angle_beta   90.00
_cell.angle_gamma   90.00
#
_symmetry.space_group_name_H-M   'P 1'
#
loop_
_entity.id
_entity.type
_entity.pdbx_description
1 polymer ?
#
loop_
_entity_poly.entity_id
_entity_poly.type
_entity_poly.pdbx_seq_one_letter_code
_entity_poly.pdbx_strand_id
1 'polypeptide(L)'
;MDLKISRQKWTDHKFNFGIDVGWSQNIITRISDIGMRCQYHCDSLSDEMLSTRYDQKWSIKENIGHLIDLEELHLKRIIQFKSLETELIATDMSNQ
;
A
#
# COMPACT_ATOMS: atom_id res chain seq x y z
N MET A 1 -30.97 -2.71 -11.00
CA MET A 1 -30.49 -1.32 -10.90
C MET A 1 -29.01 -1.42 -10.59
N ASP A 2 -28.15 -1.26 -11.60
CA ASP A 2 -26.69 -1.36 -11.41
C ASP A 2 -26.19 -0.10 -10.71
N LEU A 3 -25.85 -0.22 -9.43
CA LEU A 3 -25.15 0.82 -8.69
C LEU A 3 -23.71 0.88 -9.20
N LYS A 4 -23.45 1.83 -10.11
CA LYS A 4 -22.09 2.12 -10.57
C LYS A 4 -21.33 2.83 -9.46
N ILE A 5 -20.72 2.07 -8.55
CA ILE A 5 -19.86 2.61 -7.50
C ILE A 5 -18.55 3.08 -8.14
N SER A 6 -18.29 4.39 -8.13
CA SER A 6 -17.02 4.94 -8.56
C SER A 6 -15.96 4.75 -7.47
N ARG A 7 -14.77 4.27 -7.84
CA ARG A 7 -13.64 4.19 -6.93
C ARG A 7 -13.17 5.61 -6.58
N GLN A 8 -13.21 5.97 -5.30
CA GLN A 8 -12.64 7.23 -4.82
C GLN A 8 -11.13 7.23 -5.08
N LYS A 9 -10.58 8.38 -5.51
CA LYS A 9 -9.12 8.53 -5.62
C LYS A 9 -8.51 8.41 -4.23
N TRP A 10 -7.41 7.69 -4.14
CA TRP A 10 -6.68 7.53 -2.88
C TRP A 10 -6.26 8.87 -2.26
N THR A 11 -5.85 9.84 -3.08
CA THR A 11 -5.47 11.19 -2.62
C THR A 11 -6.62 11.99 -2.03
N ASP A 12 -7.85 11.66 -2.40
CA ASP A 12 -9.04 12.32 -1.88
C ASP A 12 -9.47 11.69 -0.55
N HIS A 13 -8.81 10.61 -0.11
CA HIS A 13 -9.10 9.95 1.15
C HIS A 13 -8.73 10.85 2.32
N LYS A 14 -9.71 11.10 3.19
CA LYS A 14 -9.49 11.80 4.45
C LYS A 14 -9.22 10.76 5.53
N PHE A 15 -7.95 10.62 5.90
CA PHE A 15 -7.56 9.70 6.97
C PHE A 15 -8.18 10.16 8.29
N ASN A 16 -8.90 9.24 8.95
CA ASN A 16 -9.26 9.42 10.34
C ASN A 16 -8.06 9.01 11.19
N PHE A 17 -7.35 9.99 11.74
CA PHE A 17 -6.21 9.76 12.62
C PHE A 17 -6.61 9.33 14.05
N GLY A 18 -7.90 9.15 14.33
CA GLY A 18 -8.46 8.72 15.62
C GLY A 18 -8.14 7.28 16.01
N ILE A 19 -7.00 6.75 15.58
CA ILE A 19 -6.48 5.49 16.08
C ILE A 19 -5.77 5.78 17.40
N ASP A 20 -6.29 5.22 18.49
CA ASP A 20 -5.67 5.35 19.80
C ASP A 20 -4.26 4.74 19.80
N VAL A 21 -3.31 5.38 20.48
CA VAL A 21 -1.90 4.95 20.54
C VAL A 21 -1.71 3.53 21.08
N GLY A 22 -2.66 3.03 21.87
CA GLY A 22 -2.73 1.65 22.34
C GLY A 22 -2.89 0.62 21.21
N TRP A 23 -3.27 1.03 20.00
CA TRP A 23 -3.35 0.17 18.81
C TRP A 23 -2.03 0.04 18.04
N SER A 24 -0.97 0.73 18.47
CA SER A 24 0.34 0.71 17.80
C SER A 24 0.84 -0.69 17.48
N GLN A 25 0.75 -1.62 18.44
CA GLN A 25 1.17 -3.01 18.24
C GLN A 25 0.35 -3.72 17.14
N ASN A 26 -0.97 -3.48 17.10
CA ASN A 26 -1.84 -4.06 16.08
C ASN A 26 -1.49 -3.54 14.68
N ILE A 27 -1.15 -2.26 14.57
CA ILE A 27 -0.71 -1.66 13.30
C ILE A 27 0.62 -2.29 12.87
N ILE A 28 1.62 -2.30 13.75
CA ILE A 28 2.95 -2.83 13.45
C ILE A 28 2.86 -4.29 13.00
N THR A 29 2.16 -5.14 13.76
CA THR A 29 1.98 -6.55 13.41
C THR A 29 1.31 -6.72 12.05
N ARG A 30 0.25 -5.94 11.74
CA ARG A 30 -0.41 -6.03 10.43
C ARG A 30 0.52 -5.65 9.28
N ILE A 31 1.36 -4.64 9.46
CA ILE A 31 2.36 -4.24 8.45
C ILE A 31 3.40 -5.34 8.30
N SER A 32 3.96 -5.85 9.41
CA SER A 32 4.95 -6.93 9.39
C SER A 32 4.45 -8.21 8.72
N ASP A 33 3.16 -8.52 8.88
CA ASP A 33 2.54 -9.73 8.33
C ASP A 33 2.20 -9.62 6.83
N ILE A 34 2.40 -8.48 6.18
CA ILE A 34 1.97 -8.29 4.79
C ILE A 34 2.68 -9.24 3.82
N GLY A 35 3.99 -9.46 4.00
CA GLY A 35 4.76 -10.38 3.19
C GLY A 35 4.24 -11.82 3.31
N MET A 36 3.93 -12.26 4.54
CA MET A 36 3.37 -13.59 4.79
C MET A 36 2.01 -13.77 4.12
N ARG A 37 1.12 -12.76 4.20
CA ARG A 37 -0.19 -12.82 3.54
C ARG A 37 -0.06 -12.83 2.02
N CYS A 38 0.83 -12.01 1.47
CA CYS A 38 1.12 -12.02 0.03
C CYS A 38 1.59 -13.40 -0.42
N GLN A 39 2.55 -13.99 0.30
CA GLN A 39 3.04 -15.34 0.00
C GLN A 39 1.93 -16.38 0.06
N TYR A 40 1.18 -16.42 1.17
CA TYR A 40 0.07 -17.36 1.36
C TYR A 40 -0.97 -17.30 0.24
N HIS A 41 -1.31 -16.10 -0.24
CA HIS A 41 -2.29 -15.93 -1.33
C HIS A 41 -1.70 -16.20 -2.72
N CYS A 42 -0.37 -16.12 -2.89
CA CYS A 42 0.29 -16.36 -4.18
C CYS A 42 0.79 -17.79 -4.34
N ASP A 43 1.00 -18.54 -3.26
CA ASP A 43 1.64 -19.86 -3.25
C ASP A 43 0.99 -20.89 -4.17
N SER A 44 -0.34 -20.85 -4.33
CA SER A 44 -1.06 -21.80 -5.17
C SER A 44 -1.20 -21.36 -6.63
N LEU A 45 -0.68 -20.19 -7.00
CA LEU A 45 -0.86 -19.60 -8.32
C LEU A 45 0.37 -19.86 -9.20
N SER A 46 0.14 -20.12 -10.48
CA SER A 46 1.25 -20.23 -11.43
C SER A 46 1.85 -18.86 -11.72
N ASP A 47 3.09 -18.85 -12.22
CA ASP A 47 3.76 -17.63 -12.64
C ASP A 47 2.95 -16.85 -13.69
N GLU A 48 2.30 -17.57 -14.61
CA GLU A 48 1.41 -17.03 -15.63
C GLU A 48 0.21 -16.33 -14.99
N MET A 49 -0.45 -16.96 -14.01
CA MET A 49 -1.58 -16.35 -13.28
C MET A 49 -1.15 -15.09 -12.54
N LEU A 50 0.03 -15.12 -11.91
CA LEU A 50 0.58 -13.98 -11.16
C LEU A 50 0.96 -12.79 -12.07
N SER A 51 1.32 -13.07 -13.32
CA SER A 51 1.81 -12.08 -14.28
C SER A 51 0.72 -11.60 -15.27
N THR A 52 -0.41 -12.30 -15.33
CA THR A 52 -1.52 -11.95 -16.24
C THR A 52 -2.15 -10.61 -15.86
N ARG A 53 -2.34 -9.75 -16.85
CA ARG A 53 -3.09 -8.49 -16.74
C ARG A 53 -4.55 -8.72 -17.17
N TYR A 54 -5.51 -8.32 -16.34
CA TYR A 54 -6.94 -8.42 -16.65
C TYR A 54 -7.51 -7.02 -16.93
N ASP A 55 -8.28 -6.86 -18.01
CA ASP A 55 -8.84 -5.56 -18.43
C ASP A 55 -7.79 -4.42 -18.53
N GLN A 56 -6.57 -4.74 -19.01
CA GLN A 56 -5.45 -3.79 -19.08
C GLN A 56 -5.00 -3.21 -17.71
N LYS A 57 -5.44 -3.80 -16.59
CA LYS A 57 -5.01 -3.44 -15.24
C LYS A 57 -3.74 -4.18 -14.88
N TRP A 58 -3.05 -3.68 -13.86
CA TRP A 58 -1.85 -4.32 -13.33
C TRP A 58 -2.10 -5.75 -12.89
N SER A 59 -1.12 -6.62 -13.15
CA SER A 59 -1.08 -7.99 -12.65
C SER A 59 -0.87 -8.03 -11.13
N ILE A 60 -0.98 -9.21 -10.52
CA ILE A 60 -0.72 -9.38 -9.08
C ILE A 60 0.72 -8.97 -8.76
N LYS A 61 1.69 -9.41 -9.56
CA LYS A 61 3.11 -9.03 -9.39
C LYS A 61 3.33 -7.54 -9.50
N GLU A 62 2.68 -6.86 -10.43
CA GLU A 62 2.83 -5.41 -10.62
C GLU A 62 2.23 -4.63 -9.45
N ASN A 63 1.08 -5.07 -8.92
CA ASN A 63 0.52 -4.46 -7.71
C ASN A 63 1.45 -4.68 -6.49
N ILE A 64 1.99 -5.88 -6.32
CA ILE A 64 2.93 -6.18 -5.23
C ILE A 64 4.24 -5.38 -5.40
N GLY A 65 4.80 -5.33 -6.61
CA GLY A 65 6.00 -4.56 -6.93
C GLY A 65 5.83 -3.08 -6.59
N HIS A 66 4.71 -2.49 -7.01
CA HIS A 66 4.43 -1.08 -6.69
C HIS A 66 4.32 -0.83 -5.17
N LEU A 67 3.74 -1.76 -4.40
CA LEU A 67 3.73 -1.64 -2.93
C LEU A 67 5.13 -1.69 -2.33
N ILE A 68 6.04 -2.48 -2.91
CA ILE A 68 7.44 -2.55 -2.50
C ILE A 68 8.16 -1.24 -2.82
N ASP A 69 7.94 -0.67 -4.01
CA ASP A 69 8.56 0.59 -4.43
C ASP A 69 8.19 1.75 -3.49
N LEU A 70 6.97 1.75 -2.94
CA LEU A 70 6.50 2.76 -1.99
C LEU A 70 7.14 2.65 -0.59
N GLU A 71 7.71 1.51 -0.22
CA GLU A 71 8.25 1.27 1.13
C GLU A 71 9.40 2.24 1.46
N GLU A 72 10.25 2.56 0.48
CA GLU A 72 11.34 3.53 0.68
C GLU A 72 10.80 4.91 1.10
N LEU A 73 9.71 5.36 0.47
CA LEU A 73 9.07 6.63 0.81
C LEU A 73 8.49 6.60 2.22
N HIS A 74 7.86 5.50 2.62
CA HIS A 74 7.30 5.32 3.95
C HIS A 74 8.37 5.36 5.05
N LEU A 75 9.47 4.62 4.87
CA LEU A 75 10.59 4.60 5.81
C LEU A 75 11.26 5.96 5.96
N LYS A 76 11.49 6.68 4.85
CA LYS A 76 12.01 8.05 4.89
C LYS A 76 11.11 8.95 5.73
N ARG A 77 9.79 8.93 5.51
CA ARG A 77 8.85 9.76 6.27
C ARG A 77 8.82 9.44 7.76
N ILE A 78 8.95 8.16 8.14
CA ILE A 78 9.05 7.78 9.56
C ILE A 78 10.31 8.39 10.19
N ILE A 79 11.44 8.36 9.48
CA ILE A 79 12.69 8.97 9.95
C ILE A 79 12.54 10.49 10.07
N GLN A 80 11.98 11.17 9.06
CA GLN A 80 11.75 12.61 9.09
C GLN A 80 10.83 13.03 10.24
N PHE A 81 9.78 12.24 10.50
CA PHE A 81 8.87 12.47 11.62
C PHE A 81 9.59 12.31 12.96
N LYS A 82 10.42 11.26 13.12
CA LYS A 82 11.24 11.04 14.33
C LYS A 82 12.25 12.18 14.54
N SER A 83 12.78 12.74 13.46
CA SER A 83 13.71 13.88 13.47
C SER A 83 13.02 15.24 13.66
N LEU A 84 11.69 15.27 13.78
CA LEU A 84 10.88 16.50 13.89
C LEU A 84 11.13 17.48 12.74
N GLU A 85 11.33 16.95 11.54
CA GLU A 85 11.44 17.79 10.35
C GLU A 85 10.13 18.55 10.13
N THR A 86 10.26 19.80 9.70
CA THR A 86 9.10 20.69 9.48
C THR A 86 8.24 20.26 8.29
N GLU A 87 8.82 19.50 7.36
CA GLU A 87 8.17 19.01 6.16
C GLU A 87 8.59 17.56 5.88
N LEU A 88 7.66 16.76 5.37
CA LEU A 88 7.93 15.39 4.91
C LEU A 88 8.14 15.38 3.41
N ILE A 89 8.97 14.46 2.91
CA ILE A 89 9.20 14.29 1.48
C ILE A 89 7.88 14.07 0.74
N ALA A 90 7.66 14.85 -0.33
CA ALA A 90 6.49 14.71 -1.19
C ALA A 90 6.49 13.36 -1.89
N THR A 91 5.30 12.81 -2.14
CA THR A 91 5.19 11.63 -2.99
C THR A 91 5.26 12.08 -4.44
N ASP A 92 5.87 11.27 -5.30
CA ASP A 92 5.64 11.45 -6.72
C ASP A 92 4.17 11.10 -7.04
N MET A 93 3.50 12.01 -7.74
CA MET A 93 2.11 11.89 -8.16
C MET A 93 1.99 11.40 -9.61
N SER A 94 3.11 11.30 -10.32
CA SER A 94 3.16 10.85 -11.71
C SER A 94 3.08 9.33 -11.85
N ASN A 95 3.30 8.59 -10.74
CA ASN A 95 3.42 7.12 -10.70
C ASN A 95 4.43 6.60 -11.76
N GLN A 96 5.54 7.31 -11.91
CA GLN A 96 6.68 6.87 -12.72
C GLN A 96 7.55 5.87 -11.97
#